data_AF-A0A0M3IPX7-F1
#
_entry.id   AF-A0A0M3IPX7-F1
#
_cell.length_a   1.000
_cell.length_b   1.000
_cell.length_c   1.000
_cell.angle_alpha   90.00
_cell.angle_beta   90.00
_cell.angle_gamma   90.00
#
_symmetry.space_group_name_H-M   'P 1'
#
loop_
_entity.id
_entity.type
_entity.pdbx_description
1 polymer ?
#
loop_
_entity_poly.entity_id
_entity_poly.type
_entity_poly.pdbx_seq_one_letter_code
_entity_poly.pdbx_strand_id
1 'polypeptide(L)'
;MEWVHSRHPSDPLCRLVLCRAYAIIGATAQLQKLMQSLDIKNVQRDTLGYLLFGLLEQYGRFNAGIIYYTELSVLFDQTEKEISECLTTAYKNGNFPQVPRLVEFLSKITKSIIAVGADIQSRALSACFAVEKIEHVVDTLNGDHEPIDFSVVEDNRDFNVIPSLNSGNPSKLIEEVKQRSYFEQVDSMKLRDLLLKCVASIAAAKSTSTHMTSLLTQLRKHRDHCQHAYADSIPQPELLQSPPPVFVGNFVSGAHIPLIDALLSSAIKLMKIIENTNSEVGA
;
A
#
# COMPACT_ATOMS: atom_id res chain seq x y z
N MET A 1 -29.43 -1.12 -7.86
CA MET A 1 -28.60 -0.04 -7.27
C MET A 1 -28.47 1.16 -8.19
N GLU A 2 -28.00 1.01 -9.44
CA GLU A 2 -27.93 2.13 -10.41
C GLU A 2 -29.26 2.90 -10.57
N TRP A 3 -30.37 2.17 -10.69
CA TRP A 3 -31.72 2.77 -10.72
C TRP A 3 -32.04 3.59 -9.46
N VAL A 4 -31.62 3.11 -8.27
CA VAL A 4 -31.83 3.81 -7.00
C VAL A 4 -30.98 5.07 -6.95
N HIS A 5 -29.71 4.98 -7.34
CA HIS A 5 -28.81 6.12 -7.43
C HIS A 5 -29.35 7.21 -8.37
N SER A 6 -29.91 6.82 -9.52
CA SER A 6 -30.51 7.76 -10.48
C SER A 6 -31.69 8.57 -9.91
N ARG A 7 -32.45 7.99 -8.97
CA ARG A 7 -33.60 8.65 -8.31
C ARG A 7 -33.22 9.36 -7.02
N HIS A 8 -32.18 8.88 -6.34
CA HIS A 8 -31.69 9.41 -5.08
C HIS A 8 -30.20 9.72 -5.19
N PRO A 9 -29.82 10.69 -6.04
CA PRO A 9 -28.42 10.94 -6.35
C PRO A 9 -27.64 11.39 -5.12
N SER A 10 -28.28 12.04 -4.14
CA SER A 10 -27.66 12.54 -2.91
C SER A 10 -27.41 11.49 -1.83
N ASP A 11 -27.88 10.24 -2.00
CA ASP A 11 -27.67 9.18 -1.01
C ASP A 11 -26.22 8.65 -1.07
N PRO A 12 -25.38 8.92 -0.05
CA PRO A 12 -23.99 8.46 -0.05
C PRO A 12 -23.89 6.95 0.13
N LEU A 13 -24.85 6.30 0.81
CA LEU A 13 -24.81 4.86 1.03
C LEU A 13 -25.00 4.11 -0.29
N CYS A 14 -25.97 4.54 -1.11
CA CYS A 14 -26.18 3.96 -2.43
C CYS A 14 -24.90 4.03 -3.29
N ARG A 15 -24.16 5.14 -3.22
CA ARG A 15 -22.89 5.32 -3.93
C ARG A 15 -21.78 4.43 -3.37
N LEU A 16 -21.63 4.34 -2.05
CA LEU A 16 -20.64 3.46 -1.40
C LEU A 16 -20.86 1.98 -1.76
N VAL A 17 -22.12 1.53 -1.75
CA VAL A 17 -22.48 0.16 -2.16
C VAL A 17 -22.19 -0.05 -3.66
N LEU A 18 -22.47 0.94 -4.52
CA LEU A 18 -22.11 0.87 -5.93
C LEU A 18 -20.59 0.85 -6.15
N CYS A 19 -19.81 1.62 -5.38
CA CYS A 19 -18.35 1.55 -5.40
C CYS A 19 -17.89 0.11 -5.16
N ARG A 20 -18.44 -0.55 -4.13
CA ARG A 20 -18.09 -1.94 -3.83
C ARG A 20 -18.50 -2.90 -4.95
N ALA A 21 -19.72 -2.76 -5.48
CA ALA A 21 -20.18 -3.60 -6.58
C ALA A 21 -19.29 -3.46 -7.83
N TYR A 22 -18.90 -2.23 -8.16
CA TYR A 22 -17.98 -1.97 -9.28
C TYR A 22 -16.57 -2.46 -9.05
N ALA A 23 -16.07 -2.40 -7.82
CA ALA A 23 -14.78 -2.97 -7.45
C ALA A 23 -14.74 -4.49 -7.69
N ILE A 24 -15.80 -5.21 -7.30
CA ILE A 24 -15.89 -6.67 -7.45
C ILE A 24 -15.86 -7.09 -8.92
N ILE A 25 -16.53 -6.35 -9.81
CA ILE A 25 -16.59 -6.68 -11.24
C ILE A 25 -15.49 -6.02 -12.08
N GLY A 26 -14.58 -5.25 -11.47
CA GLY A 26 -13.50 -4.55 -12.16
C GLY A 26 -13.91 -3.36 -13.02
N ALA A 27 -15.08 -2.77 -12.77
CA ALA A 27 -15.56 -1.57 -13.47
C ALA A 27 -14.92 -0.28 -12.90
N THR A 28 -13.59 -0.23 -12.93
CA THR A 28 -12.77 0.81 -12.27
C THR A 28 -13.08 2.23 -12.72
N ALA A 29 -13.44 2.45 -13.99
CA ALA A 29 -13.80 3.77 -14.50
C ALA A 29 -15.09 4.33 -13.85
N GLN A 30 -16.08 3.47 -13.58
CA GLN A 30 -17.31 3.89 -12.90
C GLN A 30 -17.10 4.09 -11.40
N LEU A 31 -16.29 3.21 -10.80
CA LEU A 31 -15.85 3.37 -9.42
C LEU A 31 -15.15 4.72 -9.20
N GLN A 32 -14.21 5.10 -10.07
CA GLN A 32 -13.51 6.39 -9.94
C GLN A 32 -14.48 7.59 -10.03
N LYS A 33 -15.44 7.56 -10.95
CA LYS A 33 -16.48 8.61 -11.05
C LYS A 33 -17.32 8.71 -9.78
N LEU A 34 -17.71 7.57 -9.21
CA LEU A 34 -18.47 7.55 -7.96
C LEU A 34 -17.64 8.05 -6.78
N MET A 35 -16.38 7.64 -6.66
CA MET A 35 -15.45 8.11 -5.64
C MET A 35 -15.27 9.63 -5.70
N GLN A 36 -15.14 10.20 -6.91
CA GLN A 36 -15.11 11.66 -7.09
C GLN A 36 -16.43 12.32 -6.67
N SER A 37 -17.58 11.72 -6.99
CA SER A 37 -18.90 12.26 -6.62
C SER A 37 -19.21 12.23 -5.12
N LEU A 38 -18.54 11.35 -4.37
CA LEU A 38 -18.65 11.25 -2.91
C LEU A 38 -17.91 12.39 -2.19
N ASP A 39 -17.09 13.15 -2.90
CA ASP A 39 -16.33 14.29 -2.37
C ASP A 39 -15.47 13.95 -1.14
N ILE A 40 -14.85 12.76 -1.16
CA ILE A 40 -14.00 12.25 -0.07
C ILE A 40 -12.70 13.06 -0.01
N LYS A 41 -12.52 13.81 1.09
CA LYS A 41 -11.42 14.78 1.27
C LYS A 41 -10.65 14.57 2.57
N ASN A 42 -9.40 15.02 2.59
CA ASN A 42 -8.54 15.10 3.79
C ASN A 42 -8.50 13.75 4.53
N VAL A 43 -8.73 13.76 5.84
CA VAL A 43 -8.75 12.56 6.71
C VAL A 43 -9.70 11.46 6.22
N GLN A 44 -10.75 11.79 5.46
CA GLN A 44 -11.65 10.77 4.92
C GLN A 44 -10.97 9.90 3.86
N ARG A 45 -9.92 10.40 3.18
CA ARG A 45 -9.14 9.56 2.24
C ARG A 45 -8.34 8.49 2.97
N ASP A 46 -7.94 8.74 4.21
CA ASP A 46 -7.26 7.75 5.04
C ASP A 46 -8.23 6.64 5.52
N THR A 47 -9.47 7.02 5.84
CA THR A 47 -10.49 6.08 6.34
C THR A 47 -11.24 5.33 5.23
N LEU A 48 -11.50 5.97 4.08
CA LEU A 48 -12.31 5.44 2.98
C LEU A 48 -11.52 5.18 1.68
N GLY A 49 -10.24 5.58 1.63
CA GLY A 49 -9.40 5.38 0.44
C GLY A 49 -9.20 3.91 0.07
N TYR A 50 -9.41 3.00 1.03
CA TYR A 50 -9.36 1.56 0.81
C TYR A 50 -10.38 1.05 -0.23
N LEU A 51 -11.45 1.82 -0.51
CA LEU A 51 -12.45 1.46 -1.53
C LEU A 51 -11.87 1.46 -2.95
N LEU A 52 -10.78 2.19 -3.18
CA LEU A 52 -10.08 2.24 -4.47
C LEU A 52 -8.65 1.70 -4.40
N PHE A 53 -8.03 1.72 -3.23
CA PHE A 53 -6.67 1.23 -3.01
C PHE A 53 -6.52 -0.22 -3.48
N GLY A 54 -5.46 -0.52 -4.24
CA GLY A 54 -5.19 -1.85 -4.78
C GLY A 54 -5.89 -2.17 -6.10
N LEU A 55 -7.05 -1.59 -6.37
CA LEU A 55 -7.91 -2.03 -7.48
C LEU A 55 -7.37 -1.60 -8.85
N LEU A 56 -6.81 -0.40 -8.95
CA LEU A 56 -6.42 0.14 -10.26
C LEU A 56 -5.32 -0.72 -10.90
N GLU A 57 -4.29 -1.08 -10.14
CA GLU A 57 -3.24 -1.96 -10.65
C GLU A 57 -3.71 -3.41 -10.84
N GLN A 58 -4.61 -3.92 -10.00
CA GLN A 58 -5.17 -5.27 -10.15
C GLN A 58 -5.91 -5.45 -11.48
N TYR A 59 -6.59 -4.40 -11.95
CA TYR A 59 -7.28 -4.38 -13.25
C TYR A 59 -6.45 -3.75 -14.37
N GLY A 60 -5.13 -3.62 -14.20
CA GLY A 60 -4.19 -3.16 -15.23
C GLY A 60 -4.31 -1.69 -15.62
N ARG A 61 -4.94 -0.85 -14.79
CA ARG A 61 -5.08 0.60 -15.00
C ARG A 61 -3.90 1.37 -14.39
N PHE A 62 -2.68 1.02 -14.78
CA PHE A 62 -1.45 1.56 -14.15
C PHE A 62 -1.36 3.08 -14.20
N ASN A 63 -1.66 3.74 -15.33
CA ASN A 63 -1.64 5.21 -15.41
C ASN A 63 -2.60 5.88 -14.42
N ALA A 64 -3.81 5.32 -14.26
CA ALA A 64 -4.77 5.81 -13.28
C ALA A 64 -4.29 5.53 -11.85
N GLY A 65 -3.67 4.37 -11.63
CA GLY A 65 -3.05 4.01 -10.35
C GLY A 65 -1.95 4.98 -9.94
N ILE A 66 -1.04 5.32 -10.87
CA ILE A 66 0.04 6.28 -10.63
C ILE A 66 -0.54 7.63 -10.18
N ILE A 67 -1.50 8.18 -10.95
CA ILE A 67 -2.16 9.44 -10.60
C ILE A 67 -2.79 9.34 -9.20
N TYR A 68 -3.53 8.28 -8.92
CA TYR A 68 -4.21 8.09 -7.64
C TYR A 68 -3.24 8.00 -6.45
N TYR A 69 -2.17 7.22 -6.56
CA TYR A 69 -1.19 7.07 -5.48
C TYR A 69 -0.35 8.34 -5.30
N THR A 70 0.01 9.05 -6.38
CA THR A 70 0.66 10.37 -6.27
C THR A 70 -0.24 11.38 -5.57
N GLU A 71 -1.54 11.44 -5.89
CA GLU A 71 -2.49 12.30 -5.17
C GLU A 71 -2.57 11.97 -3.68
N LEU A 72 -2.56 10.68 -3.33
CA LEU A 72 -2.55 10.24 -1.94
C LEU A 72 -1.26 10.63 -1.22
N SER A 73 -0.08 10.40 -1.82
CA SER A 73 1.20 10.82 -1.23
C SER A 73 1.23 12.33 -0.95
N VAL A 74 0.86 13.15 -1.94
CA VAL A 74 0.78 14.62 -1.77
C VAL A 74 -0.18 15.01 -0.65
N LEU A 75 -1.32 14.32 -0.52
CA LEU A 75 -2.27 14.57 0.55
C LEU A 75 -1.67 14.29 1.94
N PHE A 76 -0.95 13.18 2.09
CA PHE A 76 -0.35 12.82 3.37
C PHE A 76 0.79 13.76 3.75
N ASP A 77 1.64 14.15 2.80
CA ASP A 77 2.71 15.14 3.02
C ASP A 77 2.13 16.50 3.47
N GLN A 78 1.08 16.95 2.80
CA GLN A 78 0.40 18.19 3.15
C GLN A 78 -0.26 18.10 4.54
N THR A 79 -0.85 16.96 4.87
CA THR A 79 -1.49 16.74 6.17
C THR A 79 -0.46 16.72 7.30
N GLU A 80 0.68 16.07 7.11
CA GLU A 80 1.80 16.08 8.07
C GLU A 80 2.30 17.50 8.33
N LYS A 81 2.47 18.30 7.26
CA LYS A 81 2.88 19.69 7.37
C LYS A 81 1.88 20.53 8.16
N GLU A 82 0.58 20.42 7.85
CA GLU A 82 -0.48 21.15 8.54
C GLU A 82 -0.57 20.80 10.03
N ILE A 83 -0.42 19.52 10.39
CA ILE A 83 -0.42 19.09 11.79
C ILE A 83 0.84 19.62 12.51
N SER A 84 1.99 19.64 11.85
CA SER A 84 3.24 20.18 12.39
C SER A 84 3.17 21.70 12.65
N GLU A 85 2.48 22.44 11.78
CA GLU A 85 2.16 23.86 11.99
C GLU A 85 1.18 24.06 13.16
N CYS A 86 0.17 23.19 13.28
CA CYS A 86 -0.74 23.17 14.43
C CYS A 86 0.00 22.89 15.75
N LEU A 87 0.95 21.96 15.76
CA LEU A 87 1.80 21.67 16.93
C LEU A 87 2.60 22.90 17.34
N THR A 88 3.27 23.53 16.38
CA THR A 88 4.03 24.78 16.62
C THR A 88 3.14 25.87 17.21
N THR A 89 1.92 26.01 16.70
CA THR A 89 0.94 27.00 17.16
C THR A 89 0.44 26.68 18.57
N ALA A 90 0.19 25.41 18.88
CA ALA A 90 -0.20 24.98 20.22
C ALA A 90 0.89 25.31 21.26
N TYR A 91 2.17 25.10 20.93
CA TYR A 91 3.29 25.50 21.79
C TYR A 91 3.37 27.03 21.96
N LYS A 92 3.28 27.80 20.87
CA LYS A 92 3.34 29.28 20.92
C LYS A 92 2.22 29.88 21.78
N ASN A 93 1.03 29.30 21.72
CA ASN A 93 -0.16 29.79 22.43
C ASN A 93 -0.31 29.18 23.84
N GLY A 94 0.63 28.33 24.28
CA GLY A 94 0.55 27.66 25.58
C GLY A 94 -0.58 26.63 25.72
N ASN A 95 -1.13 26.13 24.61
CA ASN A 95 -2.18 25.10 24.61
C ASN A 95 -1.60 23.68 24.74
N PHE A 96 -0.86 23.44 25.83
CA PHE A 96 -0.19 22.15 26.09
C PHE A 96 -1.13 20.93 26.12
N PRO A 97 -2.41 21.02 26.58
CA PRO A 97 -3.32 19.87 26.53
C PRO A 97 -3.61 19.35 25.12
N GLN A 98 -3.47 20.18 24.08
CA GLN A 98 -3.70 19.77 22.69
C GLN A 98 -2.50 19.05 22.08
N VAL A 99 -1.28 19.31 22.58
CA VAL A 99 -0.04 18.80 22.01
C VAL A 99 0.00 17.26 21.95
N PRO A 100 -0.27 16.50 23.03
CA PRO A 100 -0.25 15.04 22.96
C PRO A 100 -1.22 14.46 21.92
N ARG A 101 -2.40 15.09 21.76
CA ARG A 101 -3.42 14.67 20.80
C ARG A 101 -2.97 14.88 19.37
N LEU A 102 -2.32 16.01 19.09
CA LEU A 102 -1.77 16.30 17.76
C LEU A 102 -0.59 15.38 17.43
N VAL A 103 0.27 15.06 18.39
CA VAL A 103 1.36 14.08 18.20
C VAL A 103 0.82 12.69 17.92
N GLU A 104 -0.19 12.25 18.68
CA GLU A 104 -0.85 10.96 18.45
C GLU A 104 -1.53 10.91 17.08
N PHE A 105 -2.24 11.96 16.71
CA PHE A 105 -2.90 12.07 15.41
C PHE A 105 -1.91 12.06 14.25
N LEU A 106 -0.81 12.81 14.37
CA LEU A 106 0.27 12.79 13.39
C LEU A 106 0.82 11.39 13.20
N SER A 107 1.16 10.69 14.30
CA SER A 107 1.69 9.33 14.23
C SER A 107 0.68 8.35 13.60
N LYS A 108 -0.62 8.51 13.85
CA LYS A 108 -1.65 7.63 13.28
C LYS A 108 -1.84 7.84 11.78
N ILE A 109 -1.74 9.09 11.31
CA ILE A 109 -1.89 9.40 9.89
C ILE A 109 -0.65 9.00 9.10
N THR A 110 0.55 9.35 9.55
CA THR A 110 1.79 9.08 8.79
C THR A 110 2.13 7.60 8.70
N LYS A 111 1.66 6.81 9.69
CA LYS A 111 1.88 5.36 9.74
C LYS A 111 0.64 4.56 9.32
N SER A 112 -0.37 5.19 8.73
CA SER A 112 -1.56 4.47 8.31
C SER A 112 -1.23 3.49 7.17
N ILE A 113 -2.02 2.41 7.04
CA ILE A 113 -1.94 1.50 5.89
C ILE A 113 -2.02 2.26 4.56
N ILE A 114 -2.90 3.25 4.44
CA ILE A 114 -3.13 3.95 3.18
C ILE A 114 -1.95 4.85 2.86
N ALA A 115 -1.36 5.53 3.84
CA ALA A 115 -0.17 6.37 3.67
C ALA A 115 1.04 5.53 3.23
N VAL A 116 1.41 4.54 4.05
CA VAL A 116 2.55 3.65 3.80
C VAL A 116 2.36 2.88 2.50
N GLY A 117 1.15 2.39 2.26
CA GLY A 117 0.81 1.66 1.04
C GLY A 117 0.85 2.54 -0.21
N ALA A 118 0.39 3.79 -0.13
CA ALA A 118 0.41 4.71 -1.27
C ALA A 118 1.84 5.04 -1.69
N ASP A 119 2.75 5.27 -0.73
CA ASP A 119 4.19 5.42 -1.02
C ASP A 119 4.72 4.20 -1.80
N ILE A 120 4.56 3.00 -1.24
CA ILE A 120 5.09 1.77 -1.85
C ILE A 120 4.52 1.55 -3.26
N GLN A 121 3.21 1.76 -3.47
CA GLN A 121 2.60 1.60 -4.80
C GLN A 121 3.02 2.70 -5.77
N SER A 122 3.12 3.94 -5.29
CA SER A 122 3.58 5.06 -6.11
C SER A 122 4.98 4.79 -6.63
N ARG A 123 5.90 4.32 -5.77
CA ARG A 123 7.24 3.89 -6.14
C ARG A 123 7.23 2.75 -7.16
N ALA A 124 6.49 1.68 -6.86
CA ALA A 124 6.42 0.51 -7.73
C ALA A 124 5.92 0.84 -9.14
N LEU A 125 4.77 1.53 -9.25
CA LEU A 125 4.16 1.83 -10.54
C LEU A 125 4.93 2.89 -11.31
N SER A 126 5.40 3.94 -10.63
CA SER A 126 6.14 5.02 -11.30
C SER A 126 7.46 4.51 -11.87
N ALA A 127 8.20 3.71 -11.10
CA ALA A 127 9.44 3.09 -11.55
C ALA A 127 9.24 2.15 -12.75
N CYS A 128 8.12 1.43 -12.81
CA CYS A 128 7.84 0.48 -13.90
C CYS A 128 7.29 1.15 -15.16
N PHE A 129 6.54 2.24 -15.05
CA PHE A 129 5.70 2.74 -16.15
C PHE A 129 5.82 4.24 -16.45
N ALA A 130 6.40 5.06 -15.58
CA ALA A 130 6.47 6.52 -15.77
C ALA A 130 7.90 7.06 -15.86
N VAL A 131 8.85 6.46 -15.15
CA VAL A 131 10.24 6.95 -15.10
C VAL A 131 11.05 6.31 -16.23
N GLU A 132 11.68 7.14 -17.07
CA GLU A 132 12.42 6.66 -18.24
C GLU A 132 13.92 6.41 -17.97
N LYS A 133 14.53 7.22 -17.11
CA LYS A 133 15.97 7.11 -16.83
C LYS A 133 16.24 6.12 -15.72
N ILE A 134 17.17 5.19 -15.97
CA ILE A 134 17.51 4.11 -15.03
C ILE A 134 17.97 4.61 -13.66
N GLU A 135 18.71 5.72 -13.61
CA GLU A 135 19.16 6.36 -12.36
C GLU A 135 17.96 6.76 -11.49
N HIS A 136 16.97 7.42 -12.08
CA HIS A 136 15.75 7.82 -11.39
C HIS A 136 14.85 6.62 -11.07
N VAL A 137 14.85 5.57 -11.89
CA VAL A 137 14.14 4.31 -11.58
C VAL A 137 14.71 3.71 -10.29
N VAL A 138 16.03 3.64 -10.16
CA VAL A 138 16.69 3.11 -8.96
C VAL A 138 16.34 3.93 -7.73
N ASP A 139 16.44 5.26 -7.82
CA ASP A 139 16.10 6.15 -6.70
C ASP A 139 14.63 6.00 -6.31
N THR A 140 13.73 5.95 -7.30
CA THR A 140 12.29 5.76 -7.09
C THR A 140 11.97 4.42 -6.43
N LEU A 141 12.62 3.33 -6.86
CA LEU A 141 12.42 2.00 -6.26
C LEU A 141 12.95 1.94 -4.83
N ASN A 142 14.09 2.57 -4.56
CA ASN A 142 14.71 2.56 -3.25
C ASN A 142 13.84 3.30 -2.21
N GLY A 143 13.19 4.39 -2.64
CA GLY A 143 12.39 5.24 -1.75
C GLY A 143 13.24 5.99 -0.74
N ASP A 144 12.61 6.39 0.36
CA ASP A 144 13.27 7.11 1.45
C ASP A 144 14.39 6.29 2.09
N HIS A 145 15.37 7.00 2.66
CA HIS A 145 16.52 6.37 3.30
C HIS A 145 16.17 5.63 4.60
N GLU A 146 15.08 5.99 5.26
CA GLU A 146 14.65 5.31 6.49
C GLU A 146 13.83 4.05 6.18
N PRO A 147 14.21 2.89 6.74
CA PRO A 147 13.41 1.67 6.60
C PRO A 147 12.02 1.83 7.23
N ILE A 148 11.00 1.39 6.50
CA ILE A 148 9.63 1.35 7.02
C ILE A 148 9.56 0.32 8.15
N ASP A 149 9.15 0.76 9.33
CA ASP A 149 8.82 -0.13 10.44
C ASP A 149 7.38 -0.63 10.32
N PHE A 150 7.22 -1.81 9.74
CA PHE A 150 5.91 -2.47 9.58
C PHE A 150 5.23 -2.86 10.89
N SER A 151 5.93 -2.81 12.04
CA SER A 151 5.35 -3.18 13.35
C SER A 151 4.48 -2.08 13.96
N VAL A 152 4.63 -0.83 13.48
CA VAL A 152 3.91 0.35 13.99
C VAL A 152 2.87 0.89 13.01
N VAL A 153 2.53 0.12 11.97
CA VAL A 153 1.54 0.50 10.96
C VAL A 153 0.13 0.42 11.54
N GLU A 154 -0.66 1.47 11.33
CA GLU A 154 -1.99 1.66 11.93
C GLU A 154 -3.12 1.41 10.91
N ASP A 155 -4.24 0.86 11.38
CA ASP A 155 -5.44 0.61 10.56
C ASP A 155 -6.57 1.62 10.81
N ASN A 156 -6.54 2.72 10.07
CA ASN A 156 -7.52 3.79 10.17
C ASN A 156 -8.77 3.56 9.28
N ARG A 157 -8.84 2.44 8.55
CA ARG A 157 -9.95 2.18 7.62
C ARG A 157 -11.28 2.04 8.35
N ASP A 158 -12.33 2.68 7.81
CA ASP A 158 -13.68 2.62 8.34
C ASP A 158 -14.55 1.60 7.61
N PHE A 159 -14.67 0.42 8.21
CA PHE A 159 -15.48 -0.68 7.68
C PHE A 159 -16.96 -0.53 8.01
N ASN A 160 -17.32 0.39 8.91
CA ASN A 160 -18.70 0.59 9.36
C ASN A 160 -19.44 1.62 8.50
N VAL A 161 -18.76 2.27 7.55
CA VAL A 161 -19.35 3.22 6.60
C VAL A 161 -20.48 2.60 5.76
N ILE A 162 -20.39 1.29 5.48
CA ILE A 162 -21.47 0.51 4.87
C ILE A 162 -22.15 -0.29 5.98
N PRO A 163 -23.43 -0.03 6.32
CA PRO A 163 -24.15 -0.82 7.31
C PRO A 163 -24.23 -2.30 6.93
N SER A 164 -24.04 -3.17 7.92
CA SER A 164 -24.19 -4.61 7.72
C SER A 164 -25.66 -5.01 7.68
N LEU A 165 -26.01 -5.83 6.68
CA LEU A 165 -27.34 -6.42 6.53
C LEU A 165 -27.38 -7.88 7.04
N ASN A 166 -26.27 -8.40 7.56
CA ASN A 166 -26.18 -9.78 8.01
C ASN A 166 -26.94 -10.00 9.32
N SER A 167 -27.75 -11.05 9.39
CA SER A 167 -28.37 -11.51 10.63
C SER A 167 -27.31 -12.08 11.59
N GLY A 168 -27.38 -11.77 12.88
CA GLY A 168 -26.47 -12.28 13.90
C GLY A 168 -25.66 -11.17 14.58
N ASN A 169 -24.34 -11.38 14.73
CA ASN A 169 -23.42 -10.40 15.32
C ASN A 169 -22.50 -9.79 14.24
N PRO A 170 -22.98 -8.79 13.47
CA PRO A 170 -22.22 -8.21 12.37
C PRO A 170 -20.94 -7.51 12.83
N SER A 171 -20.91 -6.93 14.03
CA SER A 171 -19.74 -6.25 14.57
C SER A 171 -18.56 -7.20 14.76
N LYS A 172 -18.81 -8.42 15.26
CA LYS A 172 -17.77 -9.45 15.41
C LYS A 172 -17.19 -9.84 14.05
N LEU A 173 -18.05 -10.04 13.06
CA LEU A 173 -17.64 -10.47 11.72
C LEU A 173 -16.85 -9.38 10.99
N ILE A 174 -17.25 -8.11 11.14
CA ILE A 174 -16.52 -6.96 10.59
C ILE A 174 -15.13 -6.86 11.23
N GLU A 175 -15.03 -7.04 12.54
CA GLU A 175 -13.74 -6.99 13.25
C GLU A 175 -12.80 -8.13 12.80
N GLU A 176 -13.31 -9.35 12.64
CA GLU A 176 -12.54 -10.47 12.09
C GLU A 176 -12.01 -10.18 10.68
N VAL A 177 -12.84 -9.61 9.81
CA VAL A 177 -12.42 -9.19 8.46
C VAL A 177 -11.41 -8.05 8.52
N LYS A 178 -11.60 -7.06 9.40
CA LYS A 178 -10.67 -5.94 9.59
C LYS A 178 -9.30 -6.45 9.99
N GLN A 179 -9.21 -7.27 11.04
CA GLN A 179 -7.95 -7.84 11.53
C GLN A 179 -7.25 -8.69 10.47
N ARG A 180 -7.97 -9.60 9.80
CA ARG A 180 -7.35 -10.41 8.74
C ARG A 180 -6.83 -9.54 7.59
N SER A 181 -7.66 -8.62 7.11
CA SER A 181 -7.28 -7.76 5.98
C SER A 181 -6.15 -6.81 6.34
N TYR A 182 -6.01 -6.43 7.61
CA TYR A 182 -4.87 -5.66 8.12
C TYR A 182 -3.58 -6.45 7.94
N PHE A 183 -3.51 -7.66 8.50
CA PHE A 183 -2.30 -8.49 8.42
C PHE A 183 -1.92 -8.81 6.97
N GLU A 184 -2.90 -9.20 6.15
CA GLU A 184 -2.66 -9.50 4.73
C GLU A 184 -2.14 -8.28 3.98
N GLN A 185 -2.69 -7.10 4.24
CA GLN A 185 -2.26 -5.86 3.60
C GLN A 185 -0.83 -5.47 4.04
N VAL A 186 -0.51 -5.56 5.34
CA VAL A 186 0.83 -5.29 5.86
C VAL A 186 1.86 -6.26 5.26
N ASP A 187 1.54 -7.54 5.20
CA ASP A 187 2.42 -8.55 4.59
C ASP A 187 2.64 -8.30 3.11
N SER A 188 1.60 -7.93 2.37
CA SER A 188 1.73 -7.54 0.97
C SER A 188 2.62 -6.32 0.78
N MET A 189 2.46 -5.29 1.63
CA MET A 189 3.26 -4.07 1.53
C MET A 189 4.73 -4.35 1.82
N LYS A 190 5.02 -5.13 2.86
CA LYS A 190 6.38 -5.53 3.21
C LYS A 190 7.03 -6.38 2.12
N LEU A 191 6.29 -7.32 1.53
CA LEU A 191 6.78 -8.11 0.40
C LEU A 191 7.13 -7.23 -0.80
N ARG A 192 6.26 -6.27 -1.14
CA ARG A 192 6.50 -5.32 -2.24
C ARG A 192 7.71 -4.43 -1.94
N ASP A 193 7.80 -3.81 -0.77
CA ASP A 193 8.94 -2.94 -0.39
C ASP A 193 10.28 -3.68 -0.47
N LEU A 194 10.36 -4.91 0.07
CA LEU A 194 11.57 -5.74 -0.02
C LEU A 194 11.94 -6.06 -1.47
N LEU A 195 10.95 -6.34 -2.34
CA LEU A 195 11.18 -6.60 -3.75
C LEU A 195 11.72 -5.36 -4.47
N LEU A 196 11.11 -4.18 -4.25
CA LEU A 196 11.57 -2.91 -4.84
C LEU A 196 13.02 -2.62 -4.44
N LYS A 197 13.35 -2.77 -3.14
CA LYS A 197 14.71 -2.57 -2.62
C LYS A 197 15.72 -3.58 -3.18
N CYS A 198 15.32 -4.85 -3.36
CA CYS A 198 16.17 -5.84 -4.03
C CYS A 198 16.51 -5.42 -5.46
N VAL A 199 15.53 -4.92 -6.21
CA VAL A 199 15.74 -4.49 -7.61
C VAL A 199 16.57 -3.21 -7.66
N ALA A 200 16.28 -2.22 -6.83
CA ALA A 200 17.05 -0.97 -6.74
C ALA A 200 18.53 -1.24 -6.43
N SER A 201 18.80 -2.18 -5.51
CA SER A 201 20.14 -2.56 -5.08
C SER A 201 21.03 -3.15 -6.19
N ILE A 202 20.46 -3.60 -7.31
CA ILE A 202 21.23 -4.15 -8.44
C ILE A 202 22.00 -3.05 -9.16
N ALA A 203 21.38 -1.88 -9.34
CA ALA A 203 21.92 -0.78 -10.13
C ALA A 203 22.34 0.43 -9.27
N ALA A 204 22.11 0.39 -7.96
CA ALA A 204 22.55 1.42 -7.04
C ALA A 204 24.09 1.45 -6.92
N ALA A 205 24.69 2.60 -7.21
CA ALA A 205 26.15 2.78 -7.28
C ALA A 205 26.91 2.47 -5.96
N LYS A 206 26.22 2.51 -4.81
CA LYS A 206 26.78 2.25 -3.48
C LYS A 206 26.42 0.87 -2.92
N SER A 207 25.66 0.08 -3.66
CA SER A 207 25.18 -1.22 -3.18
C SER A 207 26.25 -2.28 -3.34
N THR A 208 26.42 -3.10 -2.30
CA THR A 208 27.34 -4.26 -2.32
C THR A 208 26.57 -5.55 -2.51
N SER A 209 27.26 -6.58 -3.01
CA SER A 209 26.70 -7.93 -3.14
C SER A 209 26.26 -8.50 -1.79
N THR A 210 26.92 -8.10 -0.69
CA THR A 210 26.55 -8.48 0.69
C THR A 210 25.22 -7.85 1.11
N HIS A 211 25.01 -6.57 0.82
CA HIS A 211 23.76 -5.88 1.11
C HIS A 211 22.60 -6.51 0.34
N MET A 212 22.76 -6.72 -0.97
CA MET A 212 21.74 -7.36 -1.81
C MET A 212 21.44 -8.80 -1.35
N THR A 213 22.46 -9.56 -0.92
CA THR A 213 22.26 -10.91 -0.37
C THR A 213 21.42 -10.89 0.92
N SER A 214 21.64 -9.89 1.79
CA SER A 214 20.83 -9.70 3.00
C SER A 214 19.37 -9.40 2.66
N LEU A 215 19.13 -8.46 1.73
CA LEU A 215 17.77 -8.12 1.28
C LEU A 215 17.05 -9.32 0.65
N LEU A 216 17.71 -10.07 -0.22
CA LEU A 216 17.13 -11.27 -0.82
C LEU A 216 16.80 -12.34 0.23
N THR A 217 17.63 -12.47 1.27
CA THR A 217 17.36 -13.39 2.38
C THR A 217 16.12 -12.96 3.17
N GLN A 218 15.96 -11.66 3.43
CA GLN A 218 14.76 -11.13 4.08
C GLN A 218 13.51 -11.32 3.21
N LEU A 219 13.61 -11.07 1.90
CA LEU A 219 12.53 -11.30 0.94
C LEU A 219 12.09 -12.76 0.92
N ARG A 220 13.02 -13.71 0.85
CA ARG A 220 12.73 -15.15 0.88
C ARG A 220 12.06 -15.56 2.19
N LYS A 221 12.60 -15.13 3.33
CA LYS A 221 12.01 -15.42 4.65
C LYS A 221 10.58 -14.90 4.76
N HIS A 222 10.33 -13.67 4.30
CA HIS A 222 9.00 -13.07 4.35
C HIS A 222 8.02 -13.73 3.36
N ARG A 223 8.51 -14.12 2.18
CA ARG A 223 7.74 -14.93 1.22
C ARG A 223 7.32 -16.26 1.83
N ASP A 224 8.24 -17.00 2.46
CA ASP A 224 7.93 -18.30 3.06
C ASP A 224 6.90 -18.16 4.18
N HIS A 225 7.00 -17.09 4.98
CA HIS A 225 5.98 -16.73 5.96
C HIS A 225 4.62 -16.52 5.31
N CYS A 226 4.54 -15.71 4.26
CA CYS A 226 3.29 -15.46 3.52
C CYS A 226 2.74 -16.75 2.89
N GLN A 227 3.59 -17.59 2.32
CA GLN A 227 3.17 -18.88 1.75
C GLN A 227 2.52 -19.76 2.81
N HIS A 228 3.11 -19.84 4.01
CA HIS A 228 2.54 -20.61 5.11
C HIS A 228 1.25 -19.98 5.67
N ALA A 229 1.24 -18.67 5.88
CA ALA A 229 0.10 -17.95 6.45
C ALA A 229 -1.14 -17.96 5.54
N TYR A 230 -0.93 -18.00 4.22
CA TYR A 230 -2.00 -17.88 3.22
C TYR A 230 -2.15 -19.11 2.31
N ALA A 231 -1.53 -20.26 2.65
CA ALA A 231 -1.57 -21.51 1.87
C ALA A 231 -3.00 -22.02 1.62
N ASP A 232 -3.81 -22.01 2.68
CA ASP A 232 -5.17 -22.53 2.70
C ASP A 232 -6.14 -21.39 3.03
N SER A 233 -6.15 -20.34 2.21
CA SER A 233 -7.19 -19.30 2.32
C SER A 233 -8.54 -19.90 1.95
N ILE A 234 -9.19 -20.54 2.92
CA ILE A 234 -10.59 -20.96 2.82
C ILE A 234 -11.37 -19.72 2.34
N PRO A 235 -12.16 -19.82 1.26
CA PRO A 235 -12.98 -18.72 0.80
C PRO A 235 -13.95 -18.33 1.93
N GLN A 236 -13.62 -17.28 2.66
CA GLN A 236 -14.51 -16.74 3.68
C GLN A 236 -15.47 -15.77 3.02
N PRO A 237 -16.72 -15.68 3.51
CA PRO A 237 -17.73 -14.84 2.89
C PRO A 237 -17.25 -13.39 2.84
N GLU A 238 -17.12 -12.89 1.61
CA GLU A 238 -16.70 -11.53 1.37
C GLU A 238 -17.84 -10.59 1.79
N LEU A 239 -17.67 -9.93 2.93
CA LEU A 239 -18.63 -8.92 3.38
C LEU A 239 -18.64 -7.74 2.40
N LEU A 240 -19.78 -7.07 2.30
CA LEU A 240 -19.89 -5.83 1.53
C LEU A 240 -18.94 -4.74 2.05
N GLN A 241 -18.67 -4.75 3.36
CA GLN A 241 -17.74 -3.86 4.06
C GLN A 241 -16.27 -4.16 3.74
N SER A 242 -15.97 -5.37 3.27
CA SER A 242 -14.59 -5.83 3.11
C SER A 242 -13.83 -4.94 2.11
N PRO A 243 -12.52 -4.73 2.33
CA PRO A 243 -11.69 -4.07 1.35
C PRO A 243 -11.54 -4.96 0.10
N PRO A 244 -11.06 -4.38 -1.00
CA PRO A 244 -10.55 -5.16 -2.12
C PRO A 244 -9.61 -6.29 -1.66
N PRO A 245 -9.75 -7.51 -2.20
CA PRO A 245 -8.84 -8.61 -1.87
C PRO A 245 -7.42 -8.30 -2.34
N VAL A 246 -6.41 -8.65 -1.53
CA VAL A 246 -5.00 -8.38 -1.82
C VAL A 246 -4.34 -9.55 -2.58
N PHE A 247 -4.89 -10.75 -2.43
CA PHE A 247 -4.47 -11.98 -3.11
C PHE A 247 -3.01 -12.36 -2.83
N VAL A 248 -2.52 -12.14 -1.60
CA VAL A 248 -1.12 -12.40 -1.24
C VAL A 248 -0.75 -13.86 -1.47
N GLY A 249 -1.59 -14.80 -1.05
CA GLY A 249 -1.39 -16.23 -1.25
C GLY A 249 -1.18 -16.61 -2.73
N ASN A 250 -2.00 -16.06 -3.62
CA ASN A 250 -1.89 -16.29 -5.07
C ASN A 250 -0.62 -15.67 -5.64
N PHE A 251 -0.22 -14.48 -5.15
CA PHE A 251 1.00 -13.82 -5.57
C PHE A 251 2.24 -14.66 -5.20
N VAL A 252 2.38 -15.04 -3.92
CA VAL A 252 3.57 -15.78 -3.44
C VAL A 252 3.65 -17.22 -3.94
N SER A 253 2.51 -17.79 -4.33
CA SER A 253 2.43 -19.14 -4.93
C SER A 253 2.49 -19.10 -6.46
N GLY A 254 2.53 -17.91 -7.05
CA GLY A 254 2.54 -17.73 -8.49
C GLY A 254 3.83 -18.23 -9.15
N ALA A 255 3.71 -18.73 -10.38
CA ALA A 255 4.84 -19.24 -11.17
C ALA A 255 5.91 -18.18 -11.52
N HIS A 256 5.59 -16.89 -11.34
CA HIS A 256 6.52 -15.79 -11.56
C HIS A 256 7.55 -15.65 -10.42
N ILE A 257 7.25 -16.13 -9.21
CA ILE A 257 8.14 -15.95 -8.05
C ILE A 257 9.47 -16.70 -8.21
N PRO A 258 9.51 -17.99 -8.63
CA PRO A 258 10.77 -18.67 -8.92
C PRO A 258 11.62 -17.96 -9.99
N LEU A 259 10.98 -17.35 -11.00
CA LEU A 259 11.66 -16.58 -12.02
C LEU A 259 12.31 -15.32 -11.43
N ILE A 260 11.57 -14.55 -10.63
CA ILE A 260 12.10 -13.37 -9.93
C ILE A 260 13.28 -13.76 -9.04
N ASP A 261 13.14 -14.84 -8.26
CA ASP A 261 14.19 -15.32 -7.37
C ASP A 261 15.48 -15.72 -8.13
N ALA A 262 15.33 -16.39 -9.28
CA ALA A 262 16.44 -16.75 -10.15
C ALA A 262 17.13 -15.52 -10.77
N LEU A 263 16.35 -14.52 -11.19
CA LEU A 263 16.89 -13.25 -11.73
C LEU A 263 17.68 -12.49 -10.66
N LEU A 264 17.10 -12.31 -9.45
CA LEU A 264 17.78 -11.64 -8.34
C LEU A 264 19.05 -12.38 -7.91
N SER A 265 18.99 -13.71 -7.83
CA SER A 265 20.15 -14.54 -7.50
C SER A 265 21.25 -14.44 -8.57
N SER A 266 20.89 -14.33 -9.84
CA SER A 266 21.84 -14.17 -10.94
C SER A 266 22.48 -12.80 -10.92
N ALA A 267 21.71 -11.74 -10.63
CA ALA A 267 22.23 -10.39 -10.45
C ALA A 267 23.26 -10.33 -9.30
N ILE A 268 23.01 -10.99 -8.16
CA ILE A 268 24.00 -11.08 -7.06
C ILE A 268 25.30 -11.72 -7.53
N LYS A 269 25.23 -12.80 -8.32
CA LYS A 269 26.44 -13.46 -8.86
C LYS A 269 27.23 -12.53 -9.76
N LEU A 270 26.55 -11.76 -10.62
CA LEU A 270 27.19 -10.77 -11.48
C LEU A 270 27.85 -9.65 -10.67
N MET A 271 27.17 -9.12 -9.64
CA MET A 271 27.76 -8.11 -8.75
C MET A 271 29.05 -8.61 -8.08
N LYS A 272 29.05 -9.86 -7.58
CA LYS A 272 30.27 -10.47 -6.98
C LYS A 272 31.42 -10.56 -7.98
N ILE A 273 31.15 -10.90 -9.23
CA ILE A 273 32.17 -10.96 -10.28
C ILE A 273 32.74 -9.56 -10.56
N ILE A 274 31.88 -8.54 -10.64
CA ILE A 274 32.29 -7.15 -10.86
C ILE A 274 33.14 -6.64 -9.69
N GLU A 275 32.72 -6.90 -8.45
CA GLU A 275 33.46 -6.53 -7.23
C GLU A 275 34.86 -7.16 -7.19
N ASN A 276 34.96 -8.45 -7.52
CA ASN A 276 36.24 -9.15 -7.58
C ASN A 276 37.15 -8.58 -8.69
N THR A 277 36.59 -8.32 -9.88
CA THR A 277 37.35 -7.76 -11.02
C THR A 277 37.89 -6.37 -10.70
N ASN A 278 37.09 -5.51 -10.07
CA ASN A 278 37.52 -4.17 -9.66
C ASN A 278 38.60 -4.22 -8.56
N SER A 279 38.58 -5.24 -7.71
CA SER A 279 39.60 -5.46 -6.68
C SER A 279 40.94 -5.92 -7.28
N GLU A 280 40.91 -6.68 -8.38
CA GLU A 280 42.12 -7.15 -9.09
C GLU A 280 42.76 -6.07 -9.97
N VAL A 281 41.98 -5.14 -10.53
CA VAL A 281 42.47 -4.03 -11.39
C VAL A 281 43.01 -2.84 -10.58
N GLY A 282 42.63 -2.75 -9.30
CA GLY A 282 43.09 -1.69 -8.38
C GLY A 282 44.37 -2.02 -7.58
N ALA A 283 44.97 -3.19 -7.79
CA ALA A 283 46.23 -3.64 -7.20
C ALA A 283 47.38 -3.58 -8.21
#